data_AF-A0A1Y4BI91-F1
#
_entry.id   AF-A0A1Y4BI91-F1
#
_cell.length_a   1.000
_cell.length_b   1.000
_cell.length_c   1.000
_cell.angle_alpha   90.00
_cell.angle_beta   90.00
_cell.angle_gamma   90.00
#
_symmetry.space_group_name_H-M   'P 1'
#
loop_
_entity.id
_entity.type
_entity.pdbx_description
1 polymer ?
#
loop_
_entity_poly.entity_id
_entity_poly.type
_entity_poly.pdbx_seq_one_letter_code
_entity_poly.pdbx_strand_id
1 'polypeptide(L)'
;MSESRVRNKQIKVYVTEREREELRRKARKCGIRVSDLVRDALIYSDDLNIVVIDFKRLHRAWLEVHRQGVNLNQIAHALNSRGAEGYDRRALDRALELQRDATLRMMSALISLRDEARRHHVIIDVEPLDLGDDEG
;
A
#
# COMPACT_ATOMS: atom_id res chain seq x y z
N MET A 1 -10.86 -53.44 -3.01
CA MET A 1 -9.72 -52.55 -3.34
C MET A 1 -10.30 -51.17 -3.62
N SER A 2 -9.98 -50.16 -2.81
CA SER A 2 -10.45 -48.80 -3.07
C SER A 2 -9.66 -48.20 -4.23
N GLU A 3 -10.32 -47.89 -5.34
CA GLU A 3 -9.74 -47.10 -6.42
C GLU A 3 -9.35 -45.73 -5.86
N SER A 4 -8.05 -45.54 -5.60
CA SER A 4 -7.54 -44.23 -5.20
C SER A 4 -7.65 -43.30 -6.40
N ARG A 5 -8.47 -42.25 -6.28
CA ARG A 5 -8.55 -41.17 -7.28
C ARG A 5 -7.15 -40.65 -7.60
N VAL A 6 -6.83 -40.48 -8.89
CA VAL A 6 -5.59 -39.85 -9.37
C VAL A 6 -5.36 -38.48 -8.70
N ARG A 7 -6.45 -37.73 -8.48
CA ARG A 7 -6.45 -36.48 -7.71
C ARG A 7 -7.07 -36.72 -6.33
N ASN A 8 -6.24 -37.04 -5.36
CA ASN A 8 -6.64 -37.40 -3.99
C ASN A 8 -6.42 -36.29 -2.94
N LYS A 9 -5.85 -35.15 -3.31
CA LYS A 9 -5.66 -33.98 -2.43
C LYS A 9 -6.66 -32.88 -2.76
N GLN A 10 -7.21 -32.24 -1.73
CA GLN A 10 -8.16 -31.14 -1.86
C GLN A 10 -7.57 -29.86 -1.30
N ILE A 11 -7.70 -28.76 -2.04
CA ILE A 11 -7.46 -27.40 -1.58
C ILE A 11 -8.84 -26.76 -1.39
N LYS A 12 -9.09 -26.20 -0.20
CA LYS A 12 -10.33 -25.47 0.11
C LYS A 12 -10.02 -23.98 0.12
N VAL A 13 -10.79 -23.23 -0.66
CA VAL A 13 -10.74 -21.76 -0.69
C VAL A 13 -12.13 -21.25 -0.34
N TYR A 14 -12.22 -20.43 0.70
CA TYR A 14 -13.46 -19.74 1.04
C TYR A 14 -13.60 -18.52 0.13
N VAL A 15 -14.80 -18.35 -0.42
CA VAL A 15 -15.14 -17.26 -1.34
C VAL A 15 -16.50 -16.72 -0.97
N THR A 16 -16.71 -15.44 -1.25
CA THR A 16 -18.02 -14.79 -1.21
C THR A 16 -18.92 -15.30 -2.34
N GLU A 17 -20.23 -15.09 -2.23
CA GLU A 17 -21.15 -15.50 -3.31
C GLU A 17 -20.85 -14.77 -4.62
N ARG A 18 -20.49 -13.47 -4.54
CA ARG A 18 -20.07 -12.69 -5.71
C ARG A 18 -18.85 -13.29 -6.41
N GLU A 19 -17.83 -13.67 -5.66
CA GLU A 19 -16.62 -14.30 -6.22
C GLU A 19 -16.94 -15.68 -6.83
N ARG A 20 -17.84 -16.43 -6.20
CA ARG A 20 -18.31 -17.72 -6.72
C ARG A 20 -19.06 -17.56 -8.05
N GLU A 21 -19.92 -16.57 -8.17
CA GLU A 21 -20.64 -16.25 -9.40
C GLU A 21 -19.70 -15.81 -10.52
N GLU A 22 -18.68 -14.99 -10.19
CA GLU A 22 -17.65 -14.58 -11.14
C GLU A 22 -16.84 -15.78 -11.66
N LEU A 23 -16.42 -16.69 -10.78
CA LEU A 23 -15.75 -17.93 -11.18
C LEU A 23 -16.64 -18.76 -12.12
N ARG A 24 -17.93 -18.90 -11.80
CA ARG A 24 -18.89 -19.60 -12.67
C ARG A 24 -19.07 -18.91 -14.02
N ARG A 25 -19.17 -17.58 -14.04
CA ARG A 25 -19.29 -16.78 -15.27
C ARG A 25 -18.07 -16.95 -16.16
N LYS A 26 -16.86 -16.84 -15.60
CA LYS A 26 -15.59 -17.06 -16.32
C LYS A 26 -15.49 -18.48 -16.87
N ALA A 27 -15.81 -19.48 -16.03
CA ALA A 27 -15.76 -20.88 -16.45
C ALA A 27 -16.75 -21.18 -17.59
N ARG A 28 -17.98 -20.63 -17.52
CA ARG A 28 -18.97 -20.71 -18.60
C ARG A 28 -18.48 -20.05 -19.89
N LYS A 29 -17.83 -18.88 -19.81
CA LYS A 29 -17.27 -18.19 -20.97
C LYS A 29 -16.21 -19.04 -21.68
N CYS A 30 -15.45 -19.83 -20.93
CA CYS A 30 -14.44 -20.74 -21.46
C CYS A 30 -14.98 -22.17 -21.76
N GLY A 31 -16.25 -22.46 -21.48
CA GLY A 31 -16.84 -23.78 -21.69
C GLY A 31 -16.31 -24.90 -20.77
N ILE A 32 -15.68 -24.54 -19.64
CA ILE A 32 -15.03 -25.50 -18.72
C ILE A 32 -15.67 -25.47 -17.33
N ARG A 33 -15.34 -26.45 -16.47
CA ARG A 33 -15.78 -26.46 -15.07
C ARG A 33 -14.95 -25.46 -14.27
N VAL A 34 -15.53 -24.92 -13.19
CA VAL A 34 -14.83 -24.01 -12.26
C VAL A 34 -13.54 -24.65 -11.72
N SER A 35 -13.56 -25.95 -11.43
CA SER A 35 -12.37 -26.66 -10.96
C SER A 35 -11.25 -26.73 -11.98
N ASP A 36 -11.59 -26.79 -13.27
CA ASP A 36 -10.61 -26.87 -14.35
C ASP A 36 -10.10 -25.47 -14.66
N LEU A 37 -10.96 -24.45 -14.69
CA LEU A 37 -10.55 -23.04 -14.77
C LEU A 37 -9.52 -22.69 -13.68
N VAL A 38 -9.80 -23.01 -12.41
CA VAL A 38 -8.91 -22.71 -11.29
C VAL A 38 -7.61 -23.49 -11.40
N ARG A 39 -7.66 -24.76 -11.83
CA ARG A 39 -6.47 -25.59 -11.98
C ARG A 39 -5.59 -25.10 -13.13
N ASP A 40 -6.19 -24.82 -14.28
CA ASP A 40 -5.48 -24.36 -15.47
C ASP A 40 -4.86 -22.99 -15.19
N ALA A 41 -5.60 -22.06 -14.59
CA ALA A 41 -5.10 -20.73 -14.26
C ALA A 41 -4.01 -20.71 -13.17
N LEU A 42 -4.07 -21.58 -12.16
CA LEU A 42 -3.15 -21.53 -11.00
C LEU A 42 -2.03 -22.57 -11.01
N ILE A 43 -2.16 -23.65 -11.78
CA ILE A 43 -1.17 -24.74 -11.82
C ILE A 43 -0.51 -24.86 -13.19
N TYR A 44 -1.26 -24.71 -14.27
CA TYR A 44 -0.76 -25.01 -15.63
C TYR A 44 -0.53 -23.78 -16.50
N SER A 45 -0.96 -22.60 -16.06
CA SER A 45 -0.78 -21.34 -16.75
C SER A 45 0.48 -20.64 -16.23
N ASP A 46 1.40 -20.34 -17.13
CA ASP A 46 2.58 -19.52 -16.83
C ASP A 46 2.25 -18.01 -16.82
N ASP A 47 1.09 -17.62 -17.36
CA ASP A 47 0.62 -16.22 -17.46
C ASP A 47 0.01 -15.66 -16.16
N LEU A 48 0.33 -16.24 -15.00
CA LEU A 48 -0.21 -15.78 -13.72
C LEU A 48 0.41 -14.43 -13.32
N ASN A 49 -0.34 -13.35 -13.54
CA ASN A 49 0.08 -12.02 -13.10
C ASN A 49 -0.36 -11.75 -11.66
N ILE A 50 0.52 -11.99 -10.68
CA ILE A 50 0.32 -11.57 -9.29
C ILE A 50 0.96 -10.19 -9.10
N VAL A 51 0.13 -9.17 -8.92
CA VAL A 51 0.59 -7.82 -8.63
C VAL A 51 0.89 -7.70 -7.15
N VAL A 52 2.17 -7.75 -6.79
CA VAL A 52 2.64 -7.50 -5.43
C VAL A 52 3.14 -6.07 -5.34
N ILE A 53 2.42 -5.23 -4.58
CA ILE A 53 2.86 -3.86 -4.31
C ILE A 53 3.80 -3.89 -3.09
N ASP A 54 5.09 -3.61 -3.30
CA ASP A 54 6.08 -3.52 -2.21
C ASP A 54 5.97 -2.17 -1.48
N PHE A 55 5.33 -2.20 -0.31
CA PHE A 55 5.17 -1.03 0.56
C PHE A 55 6.43 -0.66 1.38
N LYS A 56 7.52 -1.44 1.35
CA LYS A 56 8.73 -1.15 2.16
C LYS A 56 9.36 0.21 1.84
N ARG A 57 9.23 0.68 0.59
CA ARG A 57 9.72 2.02 0.19
C ARG A 57 8.84 3.13 0.73
N LEU A 58 7.53 2.96 0.69
CA LEU A 58 6.58 3.91 1.28
C LEU A 58 6.76 3.98 2.81
N HIS A 59 6.89 2.84 3.47
CA HIS A 59 7.10 2.78 4.92
C HIS A 59 8.38 3.49 5.36
N ARG A 60 9.48 3.34 4.61
CA ARG A 60 10.72 4.08 4.88
C ARG A 60 10.55 5.60 4.70
N ALA A 61 9.89 6.03 3.63
CA ALA A 61 9.59 7.45 3.41
C ALA A 61 8.71 8.01 4.54
N TRP A 62 7.72 7.24 5.01
CA TRP A 62 6.88 7.62 6.14
C TRP A 62 7.67 7.79 7.44
N LEU A 63 8.57 6.84 7.76
CA LEU A 63 9.42 6.92 8.96
C LEU A 63 10.32 8.15 8.95
N GLU A 64 10.85 8.53 7.79
CA GLU A 64 11.67 9.74 7.64
C GLU A 64 10.87 11.01 7.94
N VAL A 65 9.65 11.13 7.38
CA VAL A 65 8.77 12.27 7.66
C VAL A 65 8.32 12.30 9.12
N HIS A 66 8.00 11.15 9.72
CA HIS A 66 7.63 11.08 11.13
C HIS A 66 8.77 11.57 12.05
N ARG A 67 10.01 11.12 11.80
CA ARG A 67 11.19 11.61 12.53
C ARG A 67 11.38 13.11 12.42
N GLN A 68 11.11 13.67 11.25
CA GLN A 68 11.25 15.11 11.02
C GLN A 68 10.13 15.91 11.69
N GLY A 69 8.89 15.41 11.72
CA GLY A 69 7.79 15.99 12.51
C GLY A 69 8.14 16.08 14.00
N VAL A 70 8.78 15.04 14.55
CA VAL A 70 9.29 15.05 15.93
C VAL A 70 10.36 16.13 16.14
N ASN A 71 11.30 16.30 15.21
CA ASN A 71 12.33 17.34 15.31
C ASN A 71 11.74 18.75 15.26
N LEU A 72 10.72 18.98 14.43
CA LEU A 72 10.03 20.28 14.36
C LEU A 72 9.29 20.59 15.65
N ASN A 73 8.62 19.59 16.25
CA ASN A 73 7.99 19.76 17.56
C ASN A 73 9.01 20.10 18.65
N GLN A 74 10.21 19.50 18.61
CA GLN A 74 11.28 19.84 19.54
C GLN A 74 11.78 21.28 19.34
N ILE A 75 11.90 21.75 18.09
CA ILE A 75 12.28 23.13 17.78
C ILE A 75 11.20 24.11 18.24
N ALA A 76 9.93 23.83 17.97
CA ALA A 76 8.80 24.65 18.42
C ALA A 76 8.74 24.72 19.96
N HIS A 77 8.96 23.59 20.64
CA HIS A 77 9.00 23.57 22.10
C HIS A 77 10.21 24.34 22.66
N ALA A 78 11.38 24.26 22.02
CA ALA A 78 12.58 25.02 22.40
C ALA A 78 12.36 26.53 22.23
N LEU A 79 11.68 26.94 21.16
CA LEU A 79 11.29 28.33 20.90
C LEU A 79 10.33 28.85 21.96
N ASN A 80 9.28 28.09 22.28
CA ASN A 80 8.28 28.47 23.28
C ASN A 80 8.86 28.58 24.70
N SER A 81 9.93 27.83 25.00
CA SER A 81 10.51 27.76 26.36
C SER A 81 11.67 28.74 26.61
N ARG A 82 12.39 29.19 25.57
CA ARG A 82 13.61 30.01 25.74
C ARG A 82 13.50 31.43 25.18
N GLY A 83 12.44 31.75 24.44
CA GLY A 83 12.32 33.03 23.74
C GLY A 83 13.37 33.22 22.64
N ALA A 84 13.29 34.33 21.90
CA ALA A 84 14.09 34.58 20.70
C ALA A 84 15.60 34.76 20.94
N GLU A 85 16.05 34.94 22.18
CA GLU A 85 17.45 35.28 22.52
C GLU A 85 18.43 34.10 22.40
N GLY A 86 17.94 32.85 22.30
CA GLY A 86 18.75 31.64 22.10
C GLY A 86 18.71 31.05 20.67
N TYR A 87 18.26 31.82 19.69
CA TYR A 87 17.82 31.35 18.38
C TYR A 87 18.95 31.20 17.34
N ASP A 88 19.31 29.97 16.96
CA ASP A 88 20.15 29.72 15.77
C ASP A 88 19.30 29.62 14.51
N ARG A 89 19.12 30.75 13.84
CA ARG A 89 18.40 30.87 12.57
C ARG A 89 18.92 29.89 11.51
N ARG A 90 20.22 29.61 11.48
CA ARG A 90 20.80 28.66 10.52
C ARG A 90 20.39 27.22 10.82
N ALA A 91 20.18 26.87 12.09
CA ALA A 91 19.68 25.55 12.46
C ALA A 91 18.22 25.37 12.04
N LEU A 92 17.39 26.41 12.15
CA LEU A 92 16.01 26.37 11.66
C LEU A 92 15.96 26.28 10.13
N ASP A 93 16.71 27.12 9.42
CA ASP A 93 16.72 27.13 7.95
C ASP A 93 17.14 25.74 7.41
N ARG A 94 18.15 25.11 8.02
CA ARG A 94 18.54 23.72 7.68
C ARG A 94 17.43 22.71 7.96
N ALA A 95 16.71 22.84 9.07
CA ALA A 95 15.61 21.94 9.41
C ALA A 95 14.45 22.06 8.41
N LEU A 96 14.12 23.29 8.00
CA LEU A 96 13.08 23.57 7.00
C LEU A 96 13.46 23.05 5.61
N GLU A 97 14.71 23.21 5.19
CA GLU A 97 15.21 22.64 3.93
C GLU A 97 15.13 21.12 3.91
N LEU A 98 15.56 20.46 5.00
CA LEU A 98 15.47 19.01 5.14
C LEU A 98 14.01 18.51 5.11
N GLN A 99 13.09 19.26 5.72
CA GLN A 99 11.65 18.97 5.69
C GLN A 99 11.07 19.11 4.28
N ARG A 100 11.41 20.19 3.57
CA ARG A 100 10.96 20.41 2.20
C ARG A 100 11.41 19.25 1.30
N ASP A 101 12.69 18.88 1.38
CA ASP A 101 13.27 17.83 0.53
C ASP A 101 12.66 16.46 0.82
N ALA A 102 12.43 16.11 2.10
CA ALA A 102 11.76 14.87 2.46
C ALA A 102 10.29 14.83 2.01
N THR A 103 9.58 15.96 2.10
CA THR A 103 8.20 16.10 1.63
C THR A 103 8.12 15.86 0.13
N LEU A 104 9.03 16.45 -0.65
CA LEU A 104 9.11 16.23 -2.10
C LEU A 104 9.41 14.77 -2.48
N ARG A 105 10.29 14.10 -1.71
CA ARG A 105 10.58 12.66 -1.90
C ARG A 105 9.37 11.79 -1.62
N MET A 106 8.62 12.08 -0.55
CA MET A 106 7.40 11.35 -0.23
C MET A 106 6.33 11.53 -1.32
N MET A 107 6.11 12.76 -1.79
CA MET A 107 5.17 13.04 -2.88
C MET A 107 5.54 12.28 -4.15
N SER A 108 6.83 12.24 -4.49
CA SER A 108 7.32 11.47 -5.64
C SER A 108 7.07 9.96 -5.49
N ALA A 109 7.27 9.42 -4.29
CA ALA A 109 7.00 8.01 -4.00
C ALA A 109 5.50 7.67 -4.08
N LEU A 110 4.63 8.56 -3.55
CA LEU A 110 3.17 8.41 -3.63
C LEU A 110 2.65 8.50 -5.06
N ILE A 111 3.19 9.40 -5.88
CA ILE A 111 2.88 9.48 -7.32
C ILE A 111 3.26 8.18 -8.02
N SER A 112 4.47 7.67 -7.76
CA SER A 112 4.95 6.41 -8.35
C SER A 112 4.05 5.23 -7.96
N LEU A 113 3.63 5.17 -6.70
CA LEU A 113 2.70 4.15 -6.19
C LEU A 113 1.32 4.23 -6.85
N ARG A 114 0.78 5.46 -7.00
CA ARG A 114 -0.49 5.70 -7.67
C ARG A 114 -0.46 5.28 -9.14
N ASP A 115 0.64 5.58 -9.82
CA ASP A 115 0.79 5.25 -11.25
C ASP A 115 0.89 3.74 -11.45
N GLU A 116 1.60 3.04 -10.56
CA GLU A 116 1.66 1.57 -10.55
C GLU A 116 0.30 0.94 -10.25
N ALA A 117 -0.41 1.45 -9.24
CA ALA A 117 -1.76 1.00 -8.91
C ALA A 117 -2.73 1.20 -10.09
N ARG A 118 -2.62 2.32 -10.82
CA ARG A 118 -3.40 2.58 -12.05
C ARG A 118 -3.07 1.59 -13.17
N ARG A 119 -1.79 1.33 -13.45
CA ARG A 119 -1.36 0.36 -14.48
C ARG A 119 -1.91 -1.04 -14.22
N HIS A 120 -2.03 -1.39 -12.95
CA HIS A 120 -2.46 -2.71 -12.52
C HIS A 120 -3.94 -2.78 -12.08
N HIS A 121 -4.71 -1.72 -12.30
CA HIS A 121 -6.13 -1.61 -11.89
C HIS A 121 -6.37 -1.94 -10.40
N VAL A 122 -5.42 -1.61 -9.54
CA VAL A 122 -5.53 -1.77 -8.09
C VAL A 122 -6.22 -0.54 -7.50
N ILE A 123 -7.34 -0.76 -6.81
CA ILE A 123 -8.01 0.29 -6.02
C ILE A 123 -7.30 0.34 -4.67
N ILE A 124 -6.65 1.48 -4.37
CA ILE A 124 -6.13 1.77 -3.03
C ILE A 124 -7.25 2.51 -2.30
N ASP A 125 -7.89 1.82 -1.35
CA ASP A 125 -8.83 2.44 -0.42
C ASP A 125 -8.02 3.20 0.63
N VAL A 126 -8.19 4.52 0.67
CA VAL A 126 -7.56 5.39 1.67
C VAL A 126 -8.70 6.08 2.38
N GLU A 127 -8.86 5.81 3.69
CA GLU A 127 -9.71 6.64 4.53
C GLU A 127 -9.27 8.09 4.38
N PRO A 128 -10.20 9.03 4.15
CA PRO A 128 -9.88 10.45 4.16
C PRO A 128 -9.19 10.77 5.49
N LEU A 129 -8.04 11.44 5.44
CA LEU A 129 -7.47 12.04 6.64
C LEU A 129 -8.49 13.07 7.13
N ASP A 130 -9.13 12.76 8.26
CA ASP A 130 -9.86 13.75 9.06
C ASP A 130 -8.82 14.68 9.67
N LEU A 131 -8.41 15.67 8.88
CA LEU A 131 -7.69 16.84 9.37
C LEU A 131 -8.73 17.65 10.13
N GLY A 132 -9.07 17.19 11.33
CA GLY A 132 -9.97 17.91 12.22
C GLY A 132 -9.54 19.38 12.21
N ASP A 133 -10.48 20.25 11.91
CA ASP A 133 -10.28 21.69 11.97
C ASP A 133 -9.96 22.03 13.44
N ASP A 134 -8.68 21.95 13.82
CA ASP A 134 -8.16 22.60 15.01
C ASP A 134 -8.17 24.11 14.71
N GLU A 135 -9.38 24.68 14.74
CA GLU A 135 -9.61 26.11 14.91
C GLU A 135 -9.12 26.47 16.33
N GLY A 136 -8.07 27.28 16.38
CA GLY A 136 -7.53 27.87 17.61
C GLY A 136 -8.39 28.97 18.19
#